data_AF-A0A453PE30-F1
#
_entry.id   AF-A0A453PE30-F1
#
_cell.length_a   1.000
_cell.length_b   1.000
_cell.length_c   1.000
_cell.angle_alpha   90.00
_cell.angle_beta   90.00
_cell.angle_gamma   90.00
#
_symmetry.space_group_name_H-M   'P 1'
#
loop_
_entity.id
_entity.type
_entity.pdbx_description
1 polymer ?
#
loop_
_entity_poly.entity_id
_entity_poly.type
_entity_poly.pdbx_seq_one_letter_code
_entity_poly.pdbx_strand_id
1 'polypeptide(L)'
;MLTPDIDPIPPEVLTEFNLANLFDAYMGIHKPKNRDEADFARRRLIFDDFFYLQLGRLFQMLEAVGTRVEKEELLYKCENHELNAVGVDQWSPLANKLLKALPYSLTASQLNAVKEIIWDLRRPVPMNRLLQGDVGCGKTIVAFLACMEVVNSGFQAAFMVPTEILAVQHYEHLTSLLEKLDGDECKPNIALLTGSTSTRESRIIRNGLKTGEISMVIGTHTLIADKTDFSALRISVIDEQQRFGVIQRGRFNNKLYTSSSKLSDENTSADVASDSETFMAPHVLAMSATPIPRTLALALYGDMSLTQITDLPPGRQPIETLALEGNDAGFETVFQMMRDELMDGGKVYLVYPIIEESEHLPQLHAAKADFDSIKQKFEGYPCGLLHGRMKGNEKDEALGSFRSGETRILLATQVIEIGVDVPDASMMIVMNAERFGMSQLHQLRGRVGRGGKKSRCVFLSSTSSTLPRLKVLENSSDGFHLANADLVMRGPGDLLGKKQSGHLPEFPIARLEIDGSILQEAHLAALKVLGTSNDLSLFPRLKVELSMRQPLCLLGD
;
A
#
# COMPACT_ATOMS: atom_id res chain seq x y z
N MET A 1 -37.95 -13.04 20.76
CA MET A 1 -37.16 -14.14 21.35
C MET A 1 -36.48 -14.84 20.20
N LEU A 2 -35.14 -14.85 20.16
CA LEU A 2 -34.41 -15.69 19.21
C LEU A 2 -34.82 -17.15 19.48
N THR A 3 -35.38 -17.83 18.49
CA THR A 3 -35.61 -19.27 18.58
C THR A 3 -34.24 -19.96 18.72
N PRO A 4 -34.08 -20.95 19.60
CA PRO A 4 -32.79 -21.58 19.92
C PRO A 4 -32.09 -22.28 18.73
N ASP A 5 -32.73 -22.37 17.57
CA ASP A 5 -32.37 -23.29 16.48
C ASP A 5 -32.04 -22.59 15.14
N ILE A 6 -31.80 -21.28 15.16
CA ILE A 6 -31.49 -20.52 13.93
C ILE A 6 -30.10 -19.92 14.06
N ASP A 7 -29.09 -20.73 13.74
CA ASP A 7 -27.73 -20.25 13.46
C ASP A 7 -27.55 -20.12 11.93
N PRO A 8 -27.13 -18.96 11.41
CA PRO A 8 -26.81 -18.81 9.99
C PRO A 8 -25.52 -19.53 9.60
N ILE A 9 -24.60 -19.76 10.54
CA ILE A 9 -23.35 -20.49 10.28
C ILE A 9 -23.65 -22.01 10.28
N PRO A 10 -23.15 -22.77 9.28
CA PRO A 10 -23.38 -24.21 9.20
C PRO A 10 -22.84 -24.97 10.43
N PRO A 11 -23.53 -26.03 10.90
CA PRO A 11 -23.13 -26.76 12.09
C PRO A 11 -21.73 -27.41 11.95
N GLU A 12 -21.32 -27.79 10.73
CA GLU A 12 -19.97 -28.32 10.52
C GLU A 12 -18.90 -27.31 10.92
N VAL A 13 -19.08 -26.03 10.54
CA VAL A 13 -18.17 -24.94 10.90
C VAL A 13 -18.17 -24.70 12.41
N LEU A 14 -19.33 -24.77 13.07
CA LEU A 14 -19.41 -24.61 14.52
C LEU A 14 -18.60 -25.68 15.27
N THR A 15 -18.71 -26.93 14.83
CA THR A 15 -18.01 -28.07 15.47
C THR A 15 -16.50 -28.04 15.24
N GLU A 16 -16.06 -27.68 14.04
CA GLU A 16 -14.65 -27.68 13.65
C GLU A 16 -13.87 -26.54 14.34
N PHE A 17 -14.46 -25.35 14.41
CA PHE A 17 -13.83 -24.17 15.02
C PHE A 17 -14.16 -24.02 16.52
N ASN A 18 -14.83 -25.02 17.12
CA ASN A 18 -15.20 -25.06 18.53
C ASN A 18 -15.95 -23.79 18.99
N LEU A 19 -17.03 -23.47 18.28
CA LEU A 19 -17.83 -22.26 18.48
C LEU A 19 -19.16 -22.58 19.17
N ALA A 20 -19.58 -21.70 20.09
CA ALA A 20 -20.94 -21.73 20.64
C ALA A 20 -21.97 -21.43 19.54
N ASN A 21 -23.19 -21.98 19.63
CA ASN A 21 -24.28 -21.54 18.77
C ASN A 21 -24.65 -20.07 19.07
N LEU A 22 -25.33 -19.42 18.12
CA LEU A 22 -25.66 -18.00 18.24
C LEU A 22 -26.50 -17.66 19.48
N PHE A 23 -27.43 -18.53 19.87
CA PHE A 23 -28.28 -18.31 21.05
C PHE A 23 -27.46 -18.34 22.35
N ASP A 24 -26.61 -19.34 22.51
CA ASP A 24 -25.73 -19.52 23.67
C ASP A 24 -24.69 -18.40 23.74
N ALA A 25 -24.20 -17.90 22.60
CA ALA A 25 -23.32 -16.75 22.56
C ALA A 25 -24.03 -15.47 23.08
N TYR A 26 -25.25 -15.19 22.64
CA TYR A 26 -26.01 -14.05 23.17
C TYR A 26 -26.38 -14.23 24.65
N MET A 27 -26.70 -15.44 25.08
CA MET A 27 -27.00 -15.71 26.49
C MET A 27 -25.73 -15.59 27.35
N GLY A 28 -24.62 -16.14 26.92
CA GLY A 28 -23.35 -16.14 27.65
C GLY A 28 -22.72 -14.75 27.77
N ILE A 29 -22.93 -13.85 26.80
CA ILE A 29 -22.41 -12.47 26.93
C ILE A 29 -23.25 -11.60 27.88
N HIS A 30 -24.57 -11.85 27.98
CA HIS A 30 -25.47 -11.05 28.82
C HIS A 30 -25.70 -11.64 30.22
N LYS A 31 -25.74 -12.97 30.34
CA LYS A 31 -26.05 -13.72 31.57
C LYS A 31 -25.15 -14.97 31.68
N PRO A 32 -23.81 -14.80 31.78
CA PRO A 32 -22.90 -15.93 31.97
C PRO A 32 -23.07 -16.56 33.35
N LYS A 33 -22.98 -17.89 33.43
CA LYS A 33 -22.86 -18.63 34.69
C LYS A 33 -21.45 -18.54 35.27
N ASN A 34 -20.43 -18.47 34.42
CA ASN A 34 -19.03 -18.32 34.80
C ASN A 34 -18.26 -17.49 33.76
N ARG A 35 -17.01 -17.12 34.07
CA ARG A 35 -16.16 -16.35 33.14
C ARG A 35 -15.89 -17.10 31.85
N ASP A 36 -15.69 -18.42 31.92
CA ASP A 36 -15.41 -19.24 30.75
C ASP A 36 -16.56 -19.18 29.73
N GLU A 37 -17.83 -19.24 30.17
CA GLU A 37 -19.00 -19.11 29.28
C GLU A 37 -19.07 -17.72 28.63
N ALA A 38 -18.69 -16.66 29.36
CA ALA A 38 -18.59 -15.32 28.81
C ALA A 38 -17.49 -15.22 27.73
N ASP A 39 -16.34 -15.86 27.96
CA ASP A 39 -15.22 -15.88 27.03
C ASP A 39 -15.55 -16.69 25.76
N PHE A 40 -16.23 -17.84 25.89
CA PHE A 40 -16.75 -18.61 24.76
C PHE A 40 -17.77 -17.83 23.93
N ALA A 41 -18.71 -17.16 24.60
CA ALA A 41 -19.68 -16.29 23.95
C ALA A 41 -18.99 -15.14 23.20
N ARG A 42 -18.02 -14.49 23.84
CA ARG A 42 -17.24 -13.41 23.24
C ARG A 42 -16.48 -13.89 22.01
N ARG A 43 -15.80 -15.04 22.09
CA ARG A 43 -15.09 -15.65 20.96
C ARG A 43 -16.02 -15.86 19.77
N ARG A 44 -17.24 -16.37 19.98
CA ARG A 44 -18.21 -16.57 18.90
C ARG A 44 -18.61 -15.25 18.23
N LEU A 45 -18.87 -14.20 19.00
CA LEU A 45 -19.26 -12.90 18.43
C LEU A 45 -18.11 -12.24 17.66
N ILE A 46 -16.87 -12.36 18.16
CA ILE A 46 -15.66 -11.91 17.46
C ILE A 46 -15.47 -12.71 16.16
N PHE A 47 -15.69 -14.03 16.22
CA PHE A 47 -15.62 -14.88 15.04
C PHE A 47 -16.65 -14.46 13.99
N ASP A 48 -17.90 -14.19 14.37
CA ASP A 48 -18.92 -13.69 13.46
C ASP A 48 -18.47 -12.40 12.75
N ASP A 49 -18.00 -11.40 13.52
CA ASP A 49 -17.51 -10.13 12.98
C ASP A 49 -16.46 -10.33 11.86
N PHE A 50 -15.49 -11.22 12.08
CA PHE A 50 -14.47 -11.53 11.09
C PHE A 50 -14.94 -12.47 9.98
N PHE A 51 -15.78 -13.45 10.29
CA PHE A 51 -16.25 -14.46 9.34
C PHE A 51 -17.08 -13.82 8.23
N TYR A 52 -18.05 -12.97 8.57
CA TYR A 52 -18.86 -12.30 7.55
C TYR A 52 -18.04 -11.32 6.71
N LEU A 53 -17.05 -10.66 7.31
CA LEU A 53 -16.10 -9.81 6.57
C LEU A 53 -15.30 -10.61 5.54
N GLN A 54 -14.71 -11.73 5.95
CA GLN A 54 -13.93 -12.59 5.06
C GLN A 54 -14.81 -13.26 4.00
N LEU A 55 -15.98 -13.78 4.39
CA LEU A 55 -16.93 -14.41 3.50
C LEU A 55 -17.44 -13.45 2.44
N GLY A 56 -17.89 -12.25 2.83
CA GLY A 56 -18.40 -11.24 1.90
C GLY A 56 -17.36 -10.85 0.87
N ARG A 57 -16.11 -10.70 1.29
CA ARG A 57 -15.02 -10.35 0.38
C ARG A 57 -14.63 -11.49 -0.56
N LEU A 58 -14.46 -12.71 -0.06
CA LEU A 58 -14.15 -13.87 -0.90
C LEU A 58 -15.28 -14.13 -1.90
N PHE A 59 -16.53 -13.98 -1.47
CA PHE A 59 -17.70 -14.07 -2.34
C PHE A 59 -17.63 -13.05 -3.48
N GLN A 60 -17.32 -11.78 -3.18
CA GLN A 60 -17.10 -10.73 -4.20
C GLN A 60 -15.97 -11.07 -5.18
N MET A 61 -14.86 -11.63 -4.68
CA MET A 61 -13.74 -12.03 -5.53
C MET A 61 -14.12 -13.17 -6.48
N LEU A 62 -14.93 -14.13 -6.02
CA LEU A 62 -15.45 -15.21 -6.85
C LEU A 62 -16.49 -14.75 -7.87
N GLU A 63 -17.22 -13.68 -7.63
CA GLU A 63 -18.13 -13.08 -8.61
C GLU A 63 -17.38 -12.40 -9.76
N ALA A 64 -16.21 -11.81 -9.48
CA ALA A 64 -15.37 -11.16 -10.50
C ALA A 64 -14.71 -12.16 -11.48
N VAL A 65 -14.75 -13.45 -11.14
CA VAL A 65 -14.13 -14.53 -11.90
C VAL A 65 -15.20 -15.31 -12.66
N GLY A 66 -15.00 -15.50 -13.97
CA GLY A 66 -16.04 -16.03 -14.87
C GLY A 66 -16.17 -17.55 -14.85
N THR A 67 -15.06 -18.29 -14.74
CA THR A 67 -15.07 -19.74 -14.92
C THR A 67 -14.98 -20.51 -13.60
N ARG A 68 -15.53 -21.74 -13.57
CA ARG A 68 -15.47 -22.62 -12.40
C ARG A 68 -14.02 -23.00 -12.02
N VAL A 69 -13.16 -23.20 -13.02
CA VAL A 69 -11.74 -23.55 -12.82
C VAL A 69 -10.99 -22.40 -12.14
N GLU A 70 -11.17 -21.17 -12.61
CA GLU A 70 -10.55 -20.00 -11.98
C GLU A 70 -11.07 -19.78 -10.55
N LYS A 71 -12.34 -20.08 -10.26
CA LYS A 71 -12.91 -20.02 -8.90
C LYS A 71 -12.29 -21.05 -7.97
N GLU A 72 -12.19 -22.30 -8.41
CA GLU A 72 -11.54 -23.38 -7.66
C GLU A 72 -10.05 -23.09 -7.43
N GLU A 73 -9.36 -22.56 -8.44
CA GLU A 73 -7.95 -22.19 -8.32
C GLU A 73 -7.72 -20.95 -7.42
N LEU A 74 -8.64 -19.99 -7.43
CA LEU A 74 -8.62 -18.85 -6.50
C LEU A 74 -8.77 -19.35 -5.06
N LEU A 75 -9.77 -20.20 -4.79
CA LEU A 75 -9.96 -20.77 -3.46
C LEU A 75 -8.76 -21.60 -2.98
N TYR A 76 -8.17 -22.40 -3.88
CA TYR A 76 -6.95 -23.15 -3.59
C TYR A 76 -5.76 -22.22 -3.26
N LYS A 77 -5.65 -21.06 -3.94
CA LYS A 77 -4.63 -20.05 -3.63
C LYS A 77 -4.84 -19.43 -2.25
N CYS A 78 -6.08 -19.12 -1.88
CA CYS A 78 -6.40 -18.58 -0.56
C CYS A 78 -6.07 -19.60 0.55
N GLU A 79 -6.38 -20.88 0.32
CA GLU A 79 -6.13 -21.95 1.28
C GLU A 79 -4.63 -22.23 1.47
N ASN A 80 -3.85 -22.18 0.38
CA ASN A 80 -2.42 -22.55 0.38
C ASN A 80 -1.48 -21.34 0.29
N HIS A 81 -1.65 -20.38 1.20
CA HIS A 81 -0.78 -19.19 1.28
C HIS A 81 0.72 -19.50 1.43
N GLU A 82 1.08 -20.68 1.95
CA GLU A 82 2.46 -21.09 2.23
C GLU A 82 3.22 -21.61 0.98
N LEU A 83 2.52 -22.01 -0.09
CA LEU A 83 3.15 -22.61 -1.27
C LEU A 83 3.66 -21.59 -2.31
N ASN A 84 3.54 -20.29 -2.04
CA ASN A 84 3.97 -19.20 -2.94
C ASN A 84 5.50 -19.11 -3.16
N ALA A 85 6.29 -20.06 -2.64
CA ALA A 85 7.75 -20.07 -2.68
C ALA A 85 8.37 -20.82 -3.88
N VAL A 86 7.58 -21.23 -4.88
CA VAL A 86 8.17 -21.79 -6.12
C VAL A 86 8.59 -20.62 -7.02
N GLY A 87 9.74 -20.04 -6.69
CA GLY A 87 10.33 -18.95 -7.44
C GLY A 87 10.60 -19.36 -8.89
N VAL A 88 10.09 -18.58 -9.83
CA VAL A 88 10.41 -18.75 -11.24
C VAL A 88 11.78 -18.12 -11.50
N ASP A 89 12.75 -18.94 -11.91
CA ASP A 89 14.10 -18.46 -12.26
C ASP A 89 14.21 -17.92 -13.69
N GLN A 90 13.20 -18.18 -14.54
CA GLN A 90 13.19 -17.74 -15.94
C GLN A 90 12.40 -16.44 -16.10
N TRP A 91 13.09 -15.32 -16.23
CA TRP A 91 12.49 -14.01 -16.48
C TRP A 91 12.39 -13.71 -17.98
N SER A 92 11.49 -12.83 -18.39
CA SER A 92 11.42 -12.37 -19.78
C SER A 92 12.73 -11.70 -20.24
N PRO A 93 13.01 -11.71 -21.56
CA PRO A 93 14.16 -11.00 -22.12
C PRO A 93 14.18 -9.51 -21.75
N LEU A 94 13.02 -8.84 -21.75
CA LEU A 94 12.90 -7.42 -21.39
C LEU A 94 13.21 -7.18 -19.91
N ALA A 95 12.68 -8.00 -19.00
CA ALA A 95 12.98 -7.88 -17.57
C ALA A 95 14.48 -8.13 -17.28
N ASN A 96 15.09 -9.12 -17.93
CA ASN A 96 16.52 -9.39 -17.82
C ASN A 96 17.39 -8.25 -18.38
N LYS A 97 16.96 -7.63 -19.48
CA LYS A 97 17.62 -6.45 -20.05
C LYS A 97 17.57 -5.26 -19.08
N LEU A 98 16.39 -4.99 -18.50
CA LEU A 98 16.23 -3.93 -17.49
C LEU A 98 17.10 -4.20 -16.26
N LEU A 99 17.15 -5.45 -15.78
CA LEU A 99 17.99 -5.86 -14.65
C LEU A 99 19.47 -5.54 -14.91
N LYS A 100 19.98 -5.81 -16.12
CA LYS A 100 21.37 -5.52 -16.51
C LYS A 100 21.67 -4.04 -16.68
N ALA A 101 20.66 -3.21 -16.96
CA ALA A 101 20.82 -1.76 -17.11
C ALA A 101 20.92 -1.01 -15.77
N LEU A 102 20.61 -1.69 -14.66
CA LEU A 102 20.67 -1.08 -13.34
C LEU A 102 22.13 -0.80 -12.92
N PRO A 103 22.41 0.38 -12.34
CA PRO A 103 23.74 0.72 -11.85
C PRO A 103 24.12 0.01 -10.54
N TYR A 104 23.26 -0.86 -10.02
CA TYR A 104 23.42 -1.59 -8.77
C TYR A 104 22.81 -3.00 -8.88
N SER A 105 23.22 -3.91 -8.01
CA SER A 105 22.62 -5.24 -7.87
C SER A 105 21.40 -5.20 -6.94
N LEU A 106 20.37 -5.98 -7.28
CA LEU A 106 19.22 -6.18 -6.40
C LEU A 106 19.59 -7.01 -5.16
N THR A 107 18.90 -6.77 -4.05
CA THR A 107 19.03 -7.56 -2.81
C THR A 107 18.31 -8.91 -2.92
N ALA A 108 18.59 -9.84 -2.00
CA ALA A 108 17.94 -11.14 -1.97
C ALA A 108 16.41 -11.02 -1.79
N SER A 109 15.96 -10.16 -0.88
CA SER A 109 14.53 -9.88 -0.69
C SER A 109 13.87 -9.22 -1.90
N GLN A 110 14.56 -8.32 -2.62
CA GLN A 110 14.04 -7.75 -3.88
C GLN A 110 13.91 -8.82 -4.97
N LEU A 111 14.90 -9.71 -5.12
CA LEU A 111 14.84 -10.81 -6.09
C LEU A 111 13.71 -11.78 -5.77
N ASN A 112 13.55 -12.17 -4.51
CA ASN A 112 12.44 -13.03 -4.07
C ASN A 112 11.09 -12.35 -4.33
N ALA A 113 10.96 -11.06 -4.03
CA ALA A 113 9.75 -10.30 -4.30
C ALA A 113 9.37 -10.31 -5.79
N VAL A 114 10.34 -10.11 -6.68
CA VAL A 114 10.12 -10.20 -8.13
C VAL A 114 9.70 -11.60 -8.53
N LYS A 115 10.34 -12.66 -8.00
CA LYS A 115 10.00 -14.05 -8.31
C LYS A 115 8.57 -14.40 -7.90
N GLU A 116 8.15 -13.99 -6.70
CA GLU A 116 6.77 -14.19 -6.21
C GLU A 116 5.75 -13.48 -7.10
N ILE A 117 6.02 -12.22 -7.49
CA ILE A 117 5.13 -11.45 -8.35
C ILE A 117 5.04 -12.09 -9.73
N ILE A 118 6.16 -12.45 -10.35
CA ILE A 118 6.20 -13.09 -11.68
C ILE A 118 5.47 -14.44 -11.65
N TRP A 119 5.65 -15.23 -10.58
CA TRP A 119 4.93 -16.49 -10.41
C TRP A 119 3.41 -16.26 -10.42
N ASP A 120 2.92 -15.27 -9.67
CA ASP A 120 1.51 -14.90 -9.64
C ASP A 120 0.99 -14.35 -10.98
N LEU A 121 1.81 -13.59 -11.71
CA LEU A 121 1.45 -13.06 -13.03
C LEU A 121 1.24 -14.15 -14.09
N ARG A 122 1.85 -15.33 -13.91
CA ARG A 122 1.72 -16.47 -14.82
C ARG A 122 0.51 -17.35 -14.53
N ARG A 123 -0.18 -17.13 -13.41
CA ARG A 123 -1.37 -17.90 -13.04
C ARG A 123 -2.60 -17.44 -13.82
N PRO A 124 -3.58 -18.33 -14.04
CA PRO A 124 -4.84 -17.98 -14.69
C PRO A 124 -5.80 -17.17 -13.79
N VAL A 125 -5.41 -16.92 -12.53
CA VAL A 125 -6.17 -16.11 -11.57
C VAL A 125 -5.54 -14.72 -11.45
N PRO A 126 -6.34 -13.63 -11.43
CA PRO A 126 -5.81 -12.29 -11.22
C PRO A 126 -5.05 -12.19 -9.89
N MET A 127 -3.90 -11.54 -9.93
CA MET A 127 -3.08 -11.30 -8.75
C MET A 127 -3.68 -10.11 -8.00
N ASN A 128 -3.79 -10.23 -6.68
CA ASN A 128 -4.06 -9.11 -5.80
C ASN A 128 -3.00 -9.13 -4.70
N ARG A 129 -1.94 -8.32 -4.85
CA ARG A 129 -0.74 -8.42 -4.01
C ARG A 129 -0.33 -7.05 -3.47
N LEU A 130 0.08 -7.03 -2.20
CA LEU A 130 0.69 -5.88 -1.54
C LEU A 130 2.20 -6.10 -1.44
N LEU A 131 2.96 -5.25 -2.11
CA LEU A 131 4.40 -5.14 -1.96
C LEU A 131 4.71 -4.14 -0.84
N GLN A 132 5.18 -4.65 0.29
CA GLN A 132 5.58 -3.85 1.43
C GLN A 132 7.09 -3.80 1.57
N GLY A 133 7.56 -2.68 2.08
CA GLY A 133 8.93 -2.51 2.52
C GLY A 133 9.19 -1.07 2.89
N ASP A 134 10.29 -0.81 3.57
CA ASP A 134 10.61 0.53 4.03
C ASP A 134 10.78 1.54 2.89
N VAL A 135 10.65 2.83 3.22
CA VAL A 135 10.92 3.93 2.28
C VAL A 135 12.33 3.76 1.71
N GLY A 136 12.45 3.67 0.38
CA GLY A 136 13.75 3.51 -0.29
C GLY A 136 14.28 2.07 -0.39
N CYS A 137 13.53 1.04 0.01
CA CYS A 137 13.95 -0.36 -0.18
C CYS A 137 13.86 -0.88 -1.63
N GLY A 138 13.53 -0.04 -2.62
CA GLY A 138 13.46 -0.44 -4.02
C GLY A 138 12.13 -1.04 -4.48
N LYS A 139 11.00 -0.77 -3.81
CA LYS A 139 9.66 -1.21 -4.28
C LYS A 139 9.38 -0.86 -5.74
N THR A 140 9.72 0.37 -6.14
CA THR A 140 9.51 0.87 -7.51
C THR A 140 10.23 0.01 -8.55
N ILE A 141 11.46 -0.43 -8.30
CA ILE A 141 12.20 -1.24 -9.29
C ILE A 141 11.61 -2.66 -9.40
N VAL A 142 11.17 -3.24 -8.29
CA VAL A 142 10.45 -4.52 -8.28
C VAL A 142 9.17 -4.42 -9.13
N ALA A 143 8.40 -3.34 -8.96
CA ALA A 143 7.20 -3.11 -9.75
C ALA A 143 7.48 -2.85 -11.23
N PHE A 144 8.56 -2.12 -11.57
CA PHE A 144 8.96 -1.94 -12.97
C PHE A 144 9.33 -3.27 -13.65
N LEU A 145 10.05 -4.16 -12.95
CA LEU A 145 10.36 -5.50 -13.48
C LEU A 145 9.09 -6.31 -13.74
N ALA A 146 8.11 -6.25 -12.83
CA ALA A 146 6.80 -6.87 -13.03
C ALA A 146 6.05 -6.31 -14.24
N CYS A 147 6.07 -4.99 -14.45
CA CYS A 147 5.50 -4.36 -15.64
C CYS A 147 6.21 -4.80 -16.93
N MET A 148 7.54 -4.91 -16.92
CA MET A 148 8.30 -5.36 -18.09
C MET A 148 7.98 -6.81 -18.48
N GLU A 149 7.73 -7.70 -17.51
CA GLU A 149 7.30 -9.07 -17.77
C GLU A 149 5.97 -9.11 -18.55
N VAL A 150 5.04 -8.25 -18.16
CA VAL A 150 3.73 -8.12 -18.80
C VAL A 150 3.84 -7.49 -20.19
N VAL A 151 4.64 -6.43 -20.33
CA VAL A 151 4.86 -5.74 -21.60
C VAL A 151 5.56 -6.64 -22.62
N ASN A 152 6.54 -7.44 -22.20
CA ASN A 152 7.19 -8.43 -23.06
C ASN A 152 6.21 -9.47 -23.62
N SER A 153 5.10 -9.71 -22.91
CA SER A 153 4.06 -10.65 -23.33
C SER A 153 3.03 -10.01 -24.29
N GLY A 154 3.24 -8.74 -24.70
CA GLY A 154 2.36 -8.01 -25.62
C GLY A 154 1.16 -7.33 -24.96
N PHE A 155 1.12 -7.30 -23.63
CA PHE A 155 0.06 -6.63 -22.87
C PHE A 155 0.47 -5.25 -22.39
N GLN A 156 -0.50 -4.46 -21.93
CA GLN A 156 -0.28 -3.13 -21.39
C GLN A 156 -0.16 -3.13 -19.87
N ALA A 157 0.64 -2.19 -19.35
CA ALA A 157 0.82 -1.94 -17.93
C ALA A 157 0.41 -0.50 -17.55
N ALA A 158 -0.24 -0.34 -16.41
CA ALA A 158 -0.53 0.96 -15.81
C ALA A 158 0.19 1.11 -14.48
N PHE A 159 0.83 2.26 -14.26
CA PHE A 159 1.56 2.56 -13.04
C PHE A 159 1.01 3.87 -12.44
N MET A 160 0.29 3.73 -11.34
CA MET A 160 -0.44 4.80 -10.69
C MET A 160 0.31 5.32 -9.47
N VAL A 161 0.39 6.64 -9.37
CA VAL A 161 1.23 7.34 -8.41
C VAL A 161 0.43 8.48 -7.77
N PRO A 162 0.60 8.80 -6.47
CA PRO A 162 -0.27 9.75 -5.77
C PRO A 162 -0.14 11.19 -6.25
N THR A 163 1.02 11.60 -6.79
CA THR A 163 1.27 12.98 -7.21
C THR A 163 1.99 13.08 -8.55
N GLU A 164 1.83 14.23 -9.21
CA GLU A 164 2.42 14.48 -10.52
C GLU A 164 3.95 14.50 -10.46
N ILE A 165 4.54 15.05 -9.40
CA ILE A 165 5.99 15.08 -9.20
C ILE A 165 6.55 13.66 -9.21
N LEU A 166 5.93 12.74 -8.44
CA LEU A 166 6.36 11.35 -8.39
C LEU A 166 6.13 10.64 -9.74
N ALA A 167 5.03 10.94 -10.43
CA ALA A 167 4.77 10.38 -11.76
C ALA A 167 5.86 10.80 -12.77
N VAL A 168 6.23 12.09 -12.79
CA VAL A 168 7.34 12.61 -13.62
C VAL A 168 8.65 11.94 -13.25
N GLN A 169 8.99 11.85 -11.95
CA GLN A 169 10.22 11.20 -11.48
C GLN A 169 10.30 9.74 -11.90
N HIS A 170 9.21 8.98 -11.76
CA HIS A 170 9.17 7.58 -12.17
C HIS A 170 9.28 7.43 -13.69
N TYR A 171 8.65 8.33 -14.44
CA TYR A 171 8.73 8.37 -15.90
C TYR A 171 10.15 8.67 -16.39
N GLU A 172 10.80 9.71 -15.87
CA GLU A 172 12.18 10.06 -16.19
C GLU A 172 13.15 8.93 -15.82
N HIS A 173 13.00 8.37 -14.62
CA HIS A 173 13.84 7.27 -14.16
C HIS A 173 13.71 6.05 -15.07
N LEU A 174 12.49 5.60 -15.37
CA LEU A 174 12.28 4.44 -16.24
C LEU A 174 12.77 4.71 -17.66
N THR A 175 12.50 5.89 -18.21
CA THR A 175 12.98 6.29 -19.55
C THR A 175 14.51 6.24 -19.61
N SER A 176 15.20 6.78 -18.60
CA SER A 176 16.66 6.75 -18.53
C SER A 176 17.24 5.33 -18.44
N LEU A 177 16.51 4.39 -17.84
CA LEU A 177 16.91 2.98 -17.80
C LEU A 177 16.68 2.29 -19.15
N LEU A 178 15.58 2.63 -19.84
CA LEU A 178 15.27 2.08 -21.17
C LEU A 178 16.19 2.62 -22.27
N GLU A 179 16.66 3.86 -22.15
CA GLU A 179 17.64 4.44 -23.07
C GLU A 179 18.98 3.69 -23.06
N LYS A 180 19.38 3.16 -21.90
CA LYS A 180 20.60 2.37 -21.70
C LYS A 180 20.50 0.94 -22.23
N LEU A 181 19.35 0.51 -22.74
CA LEU A 181 19.19 -0.82 -23.31
C LEU A 181 19.82 -0.88 -24.70
N ASP A 182 20.83 -1.74 -24.85
CA ASP A 182 21.46 -2.04 -26.15
C ASP A 182 20.50 -2.85 -27.06
N GLY A 183 20.34 -2.38 -28.30
CA GLY A 183 19.56 -3.02 -29.37
C GLY A 183 18.18 -2.41 -29.59
N ASP A 184 17.91 -1.96 -30.83
CA ASP A 184 16.70 -1.20 -31.23
C ASP A 184 15.38 -2.00 -31.25
N GLU A 185 15.41 -3.33 -31.14
CA GLU A 185 14.25 -4.12 -31.57
C GLU A 185 13.11 -4.33 -30.56
N CYS A 186 13.18 -3.82 -29.32
CA CYS A 186 12.09 -4.02 -28.32
C CYS A 186 12.04 -2.93 -27.24
N LYS A 187 12.16 -1.64 -27.58
CA LYS A 187 11.92 -0.57 -26.59
C LYS A 187 10.41 -0.38 -26.38
N PRO A 188 9.88 -0.62 -25.17
CA PRO A 188 8.47 -0.42 -24.91
C PRO A 188 8.12 1.06 -24.97
N ASN A 189 6.98 1.41 -25.58
CA ASN A 189 6.52 2.78 -25.64
C ASN A 189 5.87 3.16 -24.30
N ILE A 190 6.43 4.17 -23.64
CA ILE A 190 5.97 4.62 -22.31
C ILE A 190 5.44 6.05 -22.42
N ALA A 191 4.29 6.29 -21.81
CA ALA A 191 3.68 7.61 -21.74
C ALA A 191 3.49 8.10 -20.30
N LEU A 192 3.53 9.42 -20.13
CA LEU A 192 3.19 10.10 -18.88
C LEU A 192 1.80 10.75 -19.00
N LEU A 193 0.89 10.45 -18.08
CA LEU A 193 -0.44 11.07 -18.02
C LEU A 193 -0.73 11.63 -16.62
N THR A 194 -0.72 12.95 -16.51
CA THR A 194 -0.98 13.71 -15.27
C THR A 194 -2.17 14.67 -15.46
N GLY A 195 -2.57 15.39 -14.41
CA GLY A 195 -3.58 16.45 -14.50
C GLY A 195 -3.07 17.70 -15.22
N SER A 196 -1.77 17.92 -15.20
CA SER A 196 -1.06 18.98 -15.95
C SER A 196 -0.86 18.69 -17.44
N THR A 197 -1.08 17.46 -17.92
CA THR A 197 -0.92 17.11 -19.33
C THR A 197 -1.93 17.87 -20.21
N SER A 198 -1.46 18.45 -21.32
CA SER A 198 -2.32 19.27 -22.19
C SER A 198 -3.48 18.44 -22.78
N THR A 199 -4.62 19.08 -23.05
CA THR A 199 -5.80 18.37 -23.58
C THR A 199 -5.53 17.69 -24.93
N ARG A 200 -4.63 18.25 -25.75
CA ARG A 200 -4.21 17.68 -27.03
C ARG A 200 -3.37 16.42 -26.82
N GLU A 201 -2.31 16.48 -26.01
CA GLU A 201 -1.45 15.33 -25.72
C GLU A 201 -2.23 14.22 -25.01
N SER A 202 -3.08 14.59 -24.05
CA SER A 202 -3.93 13.66 -23.32
C SER A 202 -4.88 12.87 -24.25
N ARG A 203 -5.33 13.46 -25.36
CA ARG A 203 -6.12 12.73 -26.39
C ARG A 203 -5.25 11.77 -27.20
N ILE A 204 -4.03 12.17 -27.56
CA ILE A 204 -3.08 11.32 -28.29
C ILE A 204 -2.71 10.10 -27.44
N ILE A 205 -2.37 10.31 -26.17
CA ILE A 205 -2.02 9.23 -25.24
C ILE A 205 -3.21 8.27 -25.06
N ARG A 206 -4.42 8.78 -24.85
CA ARG A 206 -5.61 7.92 -24.72
C ARG A 206 -5.88 7.10 -25.98
N ASN A 207 -5.70 7.70 -27.16
CA ASN A 207 -5.82 6.96 -28.41
C ASN A 207 -4.73 5.88 -28.53
N GLY A 208 -3.47 6.19 -28.19
CA GLY A 208 -2.38 5.22 -28.18
C GLY A 208 -2.59 4.07 -27.19
N LEU A 209 -3.22 4.32 -26.05
CA LEU A 209 -3.61 3.28 -25.10
C LEU A 209 -4.73 2.39 -25.65
N LYS A 210 -5.69 2.99 -26.35
CA LYS A 210 -6.80 2.26 -26.98
C LYS A 210 -6.37 1.43 -28.18
N THR A 211 -5.37 1.88 -28.95
CA THR A 211 -4.83 1.15 -30.11
C THR A 211 -3.77 0.12 -29.73
N GLY A 212 -3.22 0.18 -28.51
CA GLY A 212 -2.14 -0.69 -28.07
C GLY A 212 -0.74 -0.20 -28.45
N GLU A 213 -0.61 0.98 -29.06
CA GLU A 213 0.69 1.58 -29.42
C GLU A 213 1.52 1.95 -28.19
N ILE A 214 0.86 2.31 -27.09
CA ILE A 214 1.50 2.60 -25.80
C ILE A 214 1.47 1.33 -24.96
N SER A 215 2.64 0.80 -24.63
CA SER A 215 2.80 -0.42 -23.85
C SER A 215 2.67 -0.18 -22.34
N MET A 216 3.09 1.00 -21.86
CA MET A 216 3.02 1.33 -20.45
C MET A 216 2.65 2.80 -20.23
N VAL A 217 1.85 3.08 -19.22
CA VAL A 217 1.53 4.45 -18.79
C VAL A 217 1.86 4.66 -17.32
N ILE A 218 2.52 5.77 -17.03
CA ILE A 218 2.76 6.25 -15.66
C ILE A 218 1.89 7.48 -15.46
N GLY A 219 1.14 7.56 -14.36
CA GLY A 219 0.22 8.66 -14.17
C GLY A 219 -0.40 8.75 -12.79
N THR A 220 -1.26 9.74 -12.61
CA THR A 220 -1.99 9.96 -11.36
C THR A 220 -3.41 9.40 -11.43
N HIS A 221 -4.30 9.82 -10.54
CA HIS A 221 -5.72 9.43 -10.53
C HIS A 221 -6.45 9.66 -11.88
N THR A 222 -5.88 10.46 -12.77
CA THR A 222 -6.37 10.67 -14.15
C THR A 222 -6.46 9.38 -14.97
N LEU A 223 -5.73 8.32 -14.59
CA LEU A 223 -5.76 7.00 -15.23
C LEU A 223 -7.01 6.18 -14.93
N ILE A 224 -7.77 6.51 -13.88
CA ILE A 224 -9.02 5.82 -13.49
C ILE A 224 -10.27 6.60 -13.95
N ALA A 225 -10.10 7.84 -14.41
CA ALA A 225 -11.22 8.66 -14.87
C ALA A 225 -11.96 7.99 -16.07
N ASP A 226 -13.26 8.28 -16.23
CA ASP A 226 -14.20 7.63 -17.19
C ASP A 226 -13.82 7.68 -18.69
N LYS A 227 -12.60 8.08 -19.07
CA LYS A 227 -12.17 8.33 -20.46
C LYS A 227 -10.94 7.53 -20.90
N THR A 228 -10.37 6.65 -20.08
CA THR A 228 -9.14 5.90 -20.38
C THR A 228 -9.44 4.43 -20.64
N ASP A 229 -9.54 4.07 -21.92
CA ASP A 229 -9.68 2.68 -22.38
C ASP A 229 -8.31 2.12 -22.76
N PHE A 230 -8.05 0.86 -22.39
CA PHE A 230 -6.84 0.13 -22.75
C PHE A 230 -7.18 -1.00 -23.74
N SER A 231 -6.32 -1.22 -24.73
CA SER A 231 -6.45 -2.35 -25.65
C SER A 231 -6.26 -3.71 -24.97
N ALA A 232 -5.35 -3.82 -23.99
CA ALA A 232 -4.99 -5.09 -23.35
C ALA A 232 -4.31 -4.88 -21.99
N LEU A 233 -4.93 -4.14 -21.06
CA LEU A 233 -4.36 -3.93 -19.72
C LEU A 233 -4.32 -5.24 -18.93
N ARG A 234 -3.13 -5.59 -18.44
CA ARG A 234 -2.92 -6.85 -17.70
C ARG A 234 -2.34 -6.65 -16.32
N ILE A 235 -1.65 -5.54 -16.04
CA ILE A 235 -1.18 -5.20 -14.70
C ILE A 235 -1.45 -3.73 -14.38
N SER A 236 -1.91 -3.48 -13.16
CA SER A 236 -2.03 -2.15 -12.56
C SER A 236 -1.21 -2.10 -11.28
N VAL A 237 -0.17 -1.27 -11.28
CA VAL A 237 0.64 -0.97 -10.10
C VAL A 237 0.09 0.29 -9.44
N ILE A 238 -0.06 0.29 -8.11
CA ILE A 238 -0.58 1.42 -7.34
C ILE A 238 0.41 1.75 -6.23
N ASP A 239 1.02 2.93 -6.28
CA ASP A 239 1.91 3.42 -5.22
C ASP A 239 1.13 4.20 -4.14
N GLU A 240 1.44 3.92 -2.88
CA GLU A 240 0.86 4.52 -1.67
C GLU A 240 -0.68 4.45 -1.60
N GLN A 241 -1.20 3.26 -1.30
CA GLN A 241 -2.64 2.92 -1.29
C GLN A 241 -3.52 3.72 -0.29
N GLN A 242 -2.96 4.59 0.55
CA GLN A 242 -3.77 5.31 1.56
C GLN A 242 -4.79 6.30 0.98
N ARG A 243 -4.76 6.59 -0.33
CA ARG A 243 -5.73 7.51 -0.99
C ARG A 243 -6.64 6.85 -2.02
N PHE A 244 -6.54 5.54 -2.21
CA PHE A 244 -7.25 4.86 -3.30
C PHE A 244 -8.10 3.73 -2.73
N GLY A 245 -9.22 4.13 -2.14
CA GLY A 245 -10.33 3.22 -1.91
C GLY A 245 -10.84 2.71 -3.26
N VAL A 246 -10.83 1.39 -3.42
CA VAL A 246 -11.66 0.68 -4.40
C VAL A 246 -11.22 0.84 -5.86
N ILE A 247 -10.01 0.36 -6.20
CA ILE A 247 -9.67 -0.10 -7.57
C ILE A 247 -10.33 -1.47 -7.82
N GLN A 248 -11.63 -1.57 -7.50
CA GLN A 248 -12.49 -2.74 -7.73
C GLN A 248 -13.70 -2.39 -8.60
N ARG A 249 -13.73 -1.20 -9.20
CA ARG A 249 -14.84 -0.84 -10.10
C ARG A 249 -14.48 -1.27 -11.51
N GLY A 250 -14.84 -2.52 -11.82
CA GLY A 250 -14.61 -3.22 -13.08
C GLY A 250 -14.80 -2.35 -14.32
N ARG A 251 -13.68 -1.90 -14.89
CA ARG A 251 -13.64 -1.26 -16.21
C ARG A 251 -12.45 -1.70 -17.07
N PHE A 252 -11.56 -2.52 -16.54
CA PHE A 252 -10.45 -3.08 -17.29
C PHE A 252 -10.75 -4.54 -17.65
N ASN A 253 -11.85 -4.77 -18.37
CA ASN A 253 -12.09 -6.10 -18.95
C ASN A 253 -11.25 -6.21 -20.22
N ASN A 254 -10.23 -7.07 -20.25
CA ASN A 254 -9.61 -7.43 -21.52
C ASN A 254 -8.92 -8.80 -21.59
N LYS A 255 -8.77 -9.24 -22.84
CA LYS A 255 -8.58 -10.61 -23.36
C LYS A 255 -7.53 -11.47 -22.66
N LEU A 256 -7.86 -12.76 -22.47
CA LEU A 256 -6.94 -13.80 -22.01
C LEU A 256 -5.98 -14.32 -23.09
N TYR A 257 -4.90 -14.87 -22.56
CA TYR A 257 -3.83 -15.62 -23.18
C TYR A 257 -4.37 -16.71 -24.13
N THR A 258 -4.09 -16.59 -25.42
CA THR A 258 -3.82 -17.78 -26.23
C THR A 258 -2.37 -17.69 -26.66
N SER A 259 -1.54 -18.60 -26.12
CA SER A 259 -0.31 -19.00 -26.77
C SER A 259 -0.70 -19.66 -28.10
N SER A 260 -1.03 -18.85 -29.11
CA SER A 260 -0.95 -19.29 -30.50
C SER A 260 0.53 -19.40 -30.81
N SER A 261 1.07 -20.55 -30.41
CA SER A 261 2.12 -21.20 -31.15
C SER A 261 1.74 -21.12 -32.62
N LYS A 262 2.35 -20.18 -33.35
CA LYS A 262 2.54 -20.30 -34.79
C LYS A 262 3.58 -21.40 -35.00
N LEU A 263 3.21 -22.63 -34.68
CA LEU A 263 3.77 -23.81 -35.31
C LEU A 263 2.78 -24.16 -36.40
N SER A 264 3.20 -23.86 -37.61
CA SER A 264 2.62 -24.35 -38.85
C SER A 264 2.39 -25.85 -38.74
N ASP A 265 1.13 -26.27 -38.64
CA ASP A 265 0.68 -27.56 -39.11
C ASP A 265 -0.63 -27.32 -39.85
N GLU A 266 -0.51 -27.26 -41.18
CA GLU A 266 -1.64 -27.42 -42.07
C GLU A 266 -2.21 -28.83 -41.89
N ASN A 267 -3.54 -28.91 -41.86
CA ASN A 267 -4.41 -30.09 -41.92
C ASN A 267 -4.97 -30.59 -40.58
N THR A 268 -6.07 -29.99 -40.12
CA THR A 268 -7.32 -30.77 -39.93
C THR A 268 -8.55 -29.88 -39.83
N SER A 269 -9.49 -30.16 -40.73
CA SER A 269 -10.94 -29.90 -40.73
C SER A 269 -11.54 -28.91 -39.74
N ALA A 270 -12.18 -27.90 -40.31
CA ALA A 270 -13.24 -27.09 -39.73
C ALA A 270 -14.28 -27.92 -38.96
N ASP A 271 -14.52 -27.55 -37.70
CA ASP A 271 -15.85 -27.18 -37.19
C ASP A 271 -15.80 -26.91 -35.67
N VAL A 272 -16.68 -26.00 -35.22
CA VAL A 272 -16.88 -25.47 -33.85
C VAL A 272 -16.00 -24.27 -33.46
N ALA A 273 -16.31 -23.12 -34.05
CA ALA A 273 -16.02 -21.82 -33.46
C ALA A 273 -17.00 -21.56 -32.29
N SER A 274 -16.53 -21.75 -31.07
CA SER A 274 -17.07 -21.05 -29.90
C SER A 274 -15.95 -20.17 -29.35
N ASP A 275 -15.86 -18.94 -29.87
CA ASP A 275 -15.08 -17.87 -29.26
C ASP A 275 -15.71 -17.52 -27.90
N SER A 276 -15.44 -18.34 -26.88
CA SER A 276 -15.60 -17.91 -25.50
C SER A 276 -14.50 -16.88 -25.26
N GLU A 277 -14.78 -15.60 -25.52
CA GLU A 277 -13.89 -14.50 -25.14
C GLU A 277 -13.68 -14.58 -23.63
N THR A 278 -12.59 -15.21 -23.21
CA THR A 278 -12.26 -15.38 -21.80
C THR A 278 -11.70 -14.05 -21.30
N PHE A 279 -12.45 -13.37 -20.43
CA PHE A 279 -12.06 -12.10 -19.84
C PHE A 279 -11.42 -12.36 -18.47
N MET A 280 -10.20 -11.87 -18.26
CA MET A 280 -9.56 -11.88 -16.94
C MET A 280 -9.39 -10.44 -16.48
N ALA A 281 -9.71 -10.18 -15.22
CA ALA A 281 -9.38 -8.91 -14.58
C ALA A 281 -7.85 -8.69 -14.58
N PRO A 282 -7.37 -7.44 -14.63
CA PRO A 282 -5.94 -7.16 -14.56
C PRO A 282 -5.39 -7.56 -13.19
N HIS A 283 -4.12 -7.98 -13.16
CA HIS A 283 -3.36 -8.15 -11.94
C HIS A 283 -3.18 -6.79 -11.24
N VAL A 284 -3.40 -6.74 -9.93
CA VAL A 284 -3.23 -5.56 -9.09
C VAL A 284 -2.03 -5.76 -8.17
N LEU A 285 -1.05 -4.86 -8.29
CA LEU A 285 0.11 -4.77 -7.40
C LEU A 285 0.05 -3.43 -6.64
N ALA A 286 -0.38 -3.47 -5.39
CA ALA A 286 -0.31 -2.31 -4.51
C ALA A 286 1.07 -2.23 -3.85
N MET A 287 1.59 -1.02 -3.65
CA MET A 287 2.81 -0.77 -2.92
C MET A 287 2.52 0.11 -1.71
N SER A 288 3.14 -0.21 -0.58
CA SER A 288 3.06 0.62 0.62
C SER A 288 4.44 0.85 1.20
N ALA A 289 4.73 2.11 1.53
CA ALA A 289 5.89 2.45 2.33
C ALA A 289 5.66 2.24 3.84
N THR A 290 4.39 2.19 4.28
CA THR A 290 4.05 1.84 5.66
C THR A 290 3.92 0.33 5.80
N PRO A 291 4.73 -0.29 6.66
CA PRO A 291 4.51 -1.67 7.04
C PRO A 291 3.17 -1.78 7.76
N ILE A 292 2.28 -2.60 7.21
CA ILE A 292 1.00 -2.91 7.84
C ILE A 292 1.11 -4.33 8.37
N PRO A 293 0.76 -4.58 9.65
CA PRO A 293 0.73 -5.93 10.19
C PRO A 293 -0.10 -6.85 9.30
N ARG A 294 0.37 -8.07 9.06
CA ARG A 294 -0.31 -9.02 8.16
C ARG A 294 -1.76 -9.26 8.56
N THR A 295 -2.06 -9.33 9.86
CA THR A 295 -3.42 -9.45 10.39
C THR A 295 -4.31 -8.26 10.00
N LEU A 296 -3.78 -7.04 10.11
CA LEU A 296 -4.48 -5.83 9.69
C LEU A 296 -4.64 -5.78 8.17
N ALA A 297 -3.61 -6.20 7.41
CA ALA A 297 -3.70 -6.30 5.96
C ALA A 297 -4.76 -7.33 5.52
N LEU A 298 -4.85 -8.49 6.16
CA LEU A 298 -5.89 -9.50 5.91
C LEU A 298 -7.29 -9.03 6.33
N ALA A 299 -7.41 -8.20 7.37
CA ALA A 299 -8.71 -7.63 7.75
C ALA A 299 -9.18 -6.54 6.77
N LEU A 300 -8.28 -5.62 6.42
CA LEU A 300 -8.57 -4.51 5.50
C LEU A 300 -8.70 -4.95 4.06
N TYR A 301 -7.75 -5.77 3.64
CA TYR A 301 -7.50 -6.14 2.27
C TYR A 301 -7.73 -7.63 2.00
N GLY A 302 -8.27 -8.38 2.98
CA GLY A 302 -8.73 -9.75 2.80
C GLY A 302 -7.69 -10.63 2.17
N ASP A 303 -8.05 -11.29 1.07
CA ASP A 303 -7.13 -12.11 0.26
C ASP A 303 -6.20 -11.25 -0.62
N MET A 304 -5.40 -10.42 0.03
CA MET A 304 -4.28 -9.72 -0.59
C MET A 304 -3.01 -10.46 -0.21
N SER A 305 -2.37 -11.09 -1.21
CA SER A 305 -1.07 -11.74 -1.00
C SER A 305 -0.04 -10.70 -0.56
N LEU A 306 0.77 -11.01 0.43
CA LEU A 306 1.75 -10.08 0.98
C LEU A 306 3.17 -10.47 0.56
N THR A 307 3.87 -9.58 -0.11
CA THR A 307 5.32 -9.68 -0.36
C THR A 307 6.05 -8.64 0.45
N GLN A 308 7.15 -9.04 1.09
CA GLN A 308 7.94 -8.16 1.94
C GLN A 308 9.36 -8.00 1.38
N ILE A 309 9.83 -6.75 1.34
CA ILE A 309 11.23 -6.42 1.11
C ILE A 309 11.84 -6.00 2.45
N THR A 310 12.66 -6.89 3.02
CA THR A 310 13.30 -6.71 4.33
C THR A 310 14.68 -6.07 4.24
N ASP A 311 15.39 -6.27 3.12
CA ASP A 311 16.77 -5.81 3.01
C ASP A 311 16.83 -4.33 2.60
N LEU A 312 17.73 -3.60 3.23
CA LEU A 312 18.12 -2.26 2.78
C LEU A 312 19.01 -2.38 1.53
N PRO A 313 18.90 -1.46 0.55
CA PRO A 313 19.76 -1.47 -0.61
C PRO A 313 21.25 -1.30 -0.23
N PRO A 314 22.18 -1.85 -1.04
CA PRO A 314 23.60 -1.74 -0.78
C PRO A 314 24.04 -0.27 -0.74
N GLY A 315 24.83 0.10 0.28
CA GLY A 315 25.36 1.45 0.49
C GLY A 315 24.54 2.34 1.43
N ARG A 316 23.32 1.92 1.81
CA ARG A 316 22.51 2.66 2.78
C ARG A 316 22.96 2.38 4.21
N GLN A 317 23.23 3.45 4.96
CA GLN A 317 23.56 3.35 6.39
C GLN A 317 22.31 3.54 7.25
N PRO A 318 22.21 2.85 8.40
CA PRO A 318 21.10 3.08 9.34
C PRO A 318 21.13 4.52 9.86
N ILE A 319 19.93 5.08 10.04
CA ILE A 319 19.75 6.46 10.49
C ILE A 319 19.90 6.49 12.01
N GLU A 320 20.83 7.33 12.49
CA GLU A 320 20.99 7.58 13.92
C GLU A 320 19.74 8.33 14.42
N THR A 321 18.94 7.65 15.25
CA THR A 321 17.64 8.16 15.71
C THR A 321 17.73 8.56 17.17
N LEU A 322 17.25 9.75 17.54
CA LEU A 322 17.28 10.27 18.91
C LEU A 322 15.89 10.77 19.31
N ALA A 323 15.44 10.42 20.51
CA ALA A 323 14.21 10.96 21.10
C ALA A 323 14.56 11.88 22.28
N LEU A 324 14.28 13.18 22.14
CA LEU A 324 14.63 14.21 23.12
C LEU A 324 13.38 14.94 23.65
N GLU A 325 13.48 15.44 24.88
CA GLU A 325 12.47 16.33 25.44
C GLU A 325 12.66 17.75 24.88
N GLY A 326 11.59 18.41 24.48
CA GLY A 326 11.55 19.79 24.00
C GLY A 326 11.64 20.81 25.14
N ASN A 327 12.59 20.62 26.06
CA ASN A 327 12.98 21.62 27.05
C ASN A 327 14.13 22.49 26.49
N ASP A 328 14.52 23.55 27.20
CA ASP A 328 15.56 24.48 26.74
C ASP A 328 16.88 23.76 26.37
N ALA A 329 17.28 22.78 27.18
CA ALA A 329 18.49 21.98 26.94
C ALA A 329 18.36 21.07 25.70
N GLY A 330 17.19 20.48 25.46
CA GLY A 330 16.89 19.68 24.27
C GLY A 330 16.92 20.53 23.00
N PHE A 331 16.33 21.72 23.02
CA PHE A 331 16.40 22.66 21.90
C PHE A 331 17.83 23.13 21.62
N GLU A 332 18.61 23.45 22.66
CA GLU A 332 20.01 23.83 22.51
C GLU A 332 20.83 22.71 21.87
N THR A 333 20.63 21.47 22.33
CA THR A 333 21.28 20.28 21.78
C THR A 333 20.95 20.09 20.30
N VAL A 334 19.67 20.18 19.93
CA VAL A 334 19.21 20.02 18.54
C VAL A 334 19.72 21.14 17.64
N PHE A 335 19.72 22.39 18.10
CA PHE A 335 20.26 23.49 17.32
C PHE A 335 21.77 23.40 17.13
N GLN A 336 22.51 22.88 18.11
CA GLN A 336 23.94 22.60 17.93
C GLN A 336 24.16 21.52 16.87
N MET A 337 23.43 20.40 16.94
CA MET A 337 23.49 19.34 15.92
C MET A 337 23.14 19.87 14.52
N MET A 338 22.15 20.77 14.42
CA MET A 338 21.77 21.40 13.17
C MET A 338 22.89 22.28 12.60
N ARG A 339 23.62 23.03 13.44
CA ARG A 339 24.77 23.83 13.01
C ARG A 339 25.90 22.96 12.48
N ASP A 340 26.22 21.88 13.18
CA ASP A 340 27.28 20.97 12.79
C ASP A 340 26.99 20.34 11.41
N GLU A 341 25.74 19.90 11.18
CA GLU A 341 25.32 19.33 9.90
C GLU A 341 25.38 20.34 8.74
N LEU A 342 24.99 21.60 9.01
CA LEU A 342 25.04 22.67 8.02
C LEU A 342 26.49 23.06 7.67
N MET A 343 27.41 23.02 8.64
CA MET A 343 28.84 23.24 8.40
C MET A 343 29.45 22.15 7.52
N ASP A 344 29.02 20.90 7.69
CA ASP A 344 29.41 19.75 6.85
C ASP A 344 28.74 19.76 5.45
N GLY A 345 28.03 20.85 5.14
CA GLY A 345 27.36 21.06 3.87
C GLY A 345 26.15 20.15 3.66
N GLY A 346 25.56 19.63 4.73
CA GLY A 346 24.29 18.90 4.70
C GLY A 346 23.09 19.80 4.42
N LYS A 347 21.91 19.16 4.37
CA LYS A 347 20.61 19.84 4.31
C LYS A 347 19.71 19.28 5.42
N VAL A 348 18.86 20.15 5.96
CA VAL A 348 18.08 19.85 7.16
C VAL A 348 16.58 20.02 6.90
N TYR A 349 15.81 19.00 7.25
CA TYR A 349 14.35 19.06 7.32
C TYR A 349 13.91 19.38 8.74
N LEU A 350 13.05 20.39 8.90
CA LEU A 350 12.42 20.74 10.17
C LEU A 350 10.90 20.62 10.04
N VAL A 351 10.31 19.61 10.67
CA VAL A 351 8.92 19.22 10.49
C VAL A 351 8.07 19.62 11.69
N TYR A 352 6.98 20.32 11.44
CA TYR A 352 5.99 20.71 12.45
C TYR A 352 4.65 20.00 12.21
N PRO A 353 3.97 19.53 13.27
CA PRO A 353 2.62 19.01 13.14
C PRO A 353 1.65 20.13 12.80
N ILE A 354 0.61 19.81 12.03
CA ILE A 354 -0.49 20.73 11.80
C ILE A 354 -1.27 20.83 13.11
N ILE A 355 -1.33 22.02 13.71
CA ILE A 355 -2.20 22.27 14.86
C ILE A 355 -3.61 22.54 14.32
N GLU A 356 -4.50 21.56 14.40
CA GLU A 356 -5.93 21.74 14.17
C GLU A 356 -6.54 22.53 15.34
N GLU A 357 -6.39 23.85 15.32
CA GLU A 357 -7.26 24.72 16.12
C GLU A 357 -7.97 25.72 15.19
N SER A 358 -9.31 25.57 15.21
CA SER A 358 -10.41 26.50 14.86
C SER A 358 -10.37 27.29 13.54
N GLU A 359 -11.55 27.36 12.89
CA GLU A 359 -11.84 28.01 11.60
C GLU A 359 -11.61 29.53 11.52
N HIS A 360 -10.99 30.14 12.54
CA HIS A 360 -10.67 31.56 12.56
C HIS A 360 -9.19 31.76 12.95
N LEU A 361 -8.32 31.78 11.93
CA LEU A 361 -7.00 32.44 11.92
C LEU A 361 -6.13 32.30 13.21
N PRO A 362 -5.35 31.21 13.37
CA PRO A 362 -3.93 31.39 13.77
C PRO A 362 -2.90 30.35 13.24
N GLN A 363 -3.27 29.45 12.32
CA GLN A 363 -2.37 28.33 11.92
C GLN A 363 -1.14 28.75 11.08
N LEU A 364 -1.20 29.89 10.38
CA LEU A 364 -0.07 30.43 9.60
C LEU A 364 0.89 31.28 10.44
N HIS A 365 0.46 31.79 11.60
CA HIS A 365 1.27 32.69 12.42
C HIS A 365 2.32 31.94 13.24
N ALA A 366 2.02 30.76 13.77
CA ALA A 366 2.98 29.96 14.52
C ALA A 366 4.13 29.45 13.64
N ALA A 367 3.82 28.79 12.51
CA ALA A 367 4.85 28.30 11.58
C ALA A 367 5.65 29.42 10.93
N LYS A 368 5.06 30.60 10.68
CA LYS A 368 5.79 31.78 10.21
C LYS A 368 6.65 32.42 11.30
N ALA A 369 6.15 32.52 12.53
CA ALA A 369 6.94 33.04 13.66
C ALA A 369 8.14 32.11 13.97
N ASP A 370 7.92 30.80 13.92
CA ASP A 370 8.99 29.81 14.04
C ASP A 370 9.97 29.89 12.86
N PHE A 371 9.46 30.09 11.63
CA PHE A 371 10.30 30.32 10.45
C PHE A 371 11.18 31.56 10.61
N ASP A 372 10.63 32.69 11.05
CA ASP A 372 11.38 33.93 11.26
C ASP A 372 12.41 33.77 12.38
N SER A 373 12.06 33.07 13.46
CA SER A 373 12.95 32.73 14.57
C SER A 373 14.12 31.84 14.12
N ILE A 374 13.85 30.79 13.33
CA ILE A 374 14.89 29.90 12.78
C ILE A 374 15.77 30.66 11.78
N LYS A 375 15.17 31.48 10.90
CA LYS A 375 15.90 32.31 9.95
C LYS A 375 16.85 33.30 10.66
N GLN A 376 16.43 33.84 11.80
CA GLN A 376 17.29 34.70 12.62
C GLN A 376 18.39 33.92 13.34
N LYS A 377 18.09 32.74 13.90
CA LYS A 377 19.07 31.90 14.63
C LYS A 377 20.14 31.26 13.74
N PHE A 378 19.80 31.03 12.46
CA PHE A 378 20.66 30.41 11.45
C PHE A 378 20.97 31.39 10.33
N GLU A 379 21.19 32.66 10.70
CA GLU A 379 21.63 33.70 9.78
C GLU A 379 22.89 33.24 9.02
N GLY A 380 22.84 33.29 7.68
CA GLY A 380 23.87 32.73 6.79
C GLY A 380 23.46 31.44 6.08
N TYR A 381 22.40 30.75 6.53
CA TYR A 381 21.85 29.58 5.83
C TYR A 381 20.47 29.88 5.23
N PRO A 382 20.28 29.70 3.92
CA PRO A 382 19.01 29.98 3.27
C PRO A 382 17.92 29.00 3.72
N CYS A 383 16.82 29.54 4.24
CA CYS A 383 15.67 28.80 4.77
C CYS A 383 14.49 28.86 3.80
N GLY A 384 13.81 27.73 3.58
CA GLY A 384 12.56 27.61 2.83
C GLY A 384 11.39 27.17 3.71
N LEU A 385 10.17 27.44 3.28
CA LEU A 385 8.93 27.05 3.96
C LEU A 385 8.05 26.23 3.02
N LEU A 386 7.49 25.12 3.51
CA LEU A 386 6.59 24.24 2.76
C LEU A 386 5.37 23.83 3.60
N HIS A 387 4.18 24.32 3.26
CA HIS A 387 2.96 23.95 3.98
C HIS A 387 1.80 23.54 3.07
N GLY A 388 0.85 22.79 3.63
CA GLY A 388 -0.27 22.19 2.88
C GLY A 388 -1.13 23.19 2.09
N ARG A 389 -1.25 24.42 2.59
CA ARG A 389 -2.04 25.50 1.96
C ARG A 389 -1.34 26.24 0.81
N MET A 390 -0.06 25.97 0.52
CA MET A 390 0.64 26.60 -0.62
C MET A 390 0.06 26.10 -1.95
N LYS A 391 0.08 26.94 -2.98
CA LYS A 391 -0.30 26.54 -4.34
C LYS A 391 0.67 25.49 -4.88
N GLY A 392 0.23 24.64 -5.81
CA GLY A 392 1.05 23.58 -6.41
C GLY A 392 2.41 24.10 -6.89
N ASN A 393 2.38 25.12 -7.75
CA ASN A 393 3.61 25.73 -8.30
C ASN A 393 4.57 26.26 -7.21
N GLU A 394 4.05 26.87 -6.14
CA GLU A 394 4.87 27.39 -5.03
C GLU A 394 5.53 26.24 -4.24
N LYS A 395 4.82 25.12 -4.06
CA LYS A 395 5.39 23.92 -3.43
C LYS A 395 6.50 23.34 -4.29
N ASP A 396 6.26 23.24 -5.60
CA ASP A 396 7.21 22.70 -6.57
C ASP A 396 8.48 23.55 -6.62
N GLU A 397 8.34 24.88 -6.59
CA GLU A 397 9.46 25.82 -6.52
C GLU A 397 10.26 25.67 -5.21
N ALA A 398 9.58 25.65 -4.05
CA ALA A 398 10.25 25.48 -2.76
C ALA A 398 11.01 24.15 -2.66
N LEU A 399 10.42 23.07 -3.17
CA LEU A 399 11.04 21.75 -3.25
C LEU A 399 12.21 21.74 -4.25
N GLY A 400 12.06 22.44 -5.39
CA GLY A 400 13.10 22.63 -6.39
C GLY A 400 14.33 23.34 -5.82
N SER A 401 14.15 24.47 -5.14
CA SER A 401 15.23 25.22 -4.49
C SER A 401 15.93 24.42 -3.38
N PHE A 402 15.17 23.61 -2.63
CA PHE A 402 15.78 22.73 -1.63
C PHE A 402 16.60 21.61 -2.28
N ARG A 403 16.13 21.07 -3.40
CA ARG A 403 16.85 20.07 -4.18
C ARG A 403 18.13 20.63 -4.82
N SER A 404 18.08 21.82 -5.43
CA SER A 404 19.25 22.48 -6.02
C SER A 404 20.28 22.93 -4.97
N GLY A 405 19.85 23.07 -3.71
CA GLY A 405 20.70 23.53 -2.61
C GLY A 405 20.72 25.04 -2.43
N GLU A 406 19.87 25.76 -3.16
CA GLU A 406 19.55 27.17 -2.91
C GLU A 406 18.98 27.39 -1.52
N THR A 407 18.20 26.43 -1.01
CA THR A 407 17.83 26.38 0.41
C THR A 407 18.51 25.19 1.10
N ARG A 408 18.98 25.42 2.32
CA ARG A 408 19.69 24.43 3.15
C ARG A 408 18.84 23.90 4.29
N ILE A 409 17.85 24.70 4.73
CA ILE A 409 16.90 24.34 5.78
C ILE A 409 15.50 24.43 5.18
N LEU A 410 14.73 23.34 5.23
CA LEU A 410 13.33 23.35 4.81
C LEU A 410 12.42 23.12 6.01
N LEU A 411 11.66 24.16 6.37
CA LEU A 411 10.59 24.06 7.35
C LEU A 411 9.36 23.54 6.64
N ALA A 412 8.79 22.44 7.12
CA ALA A 412 7.55 21.94 6.54
C ALA A 412 6.55 21.38 7.52
N THR A 413 5.30 21.28 7.07
CA THR A 413 4.27 20.49 7.72
C THR A 413 4.24 19.06 7.15
N GLN A 414 3.14 18.33 7.36
CA GLN A 414 2.87 16.97 6.83
C GLN A 414 3.07 16.77 5.30
N VAL A 415 3.38 17.82 4.53
CA VAL A 415 3.55 17.73 3.06
C VAL A 415 4.82 16.97 2.65
N ILE A 416 5.84 16.87 3.51
CA ILE A 416 7.07 16.09 3.23
C ILE A 416 6.78 14.59 3.05
N GLU A 417 5.65 14.10 3.58
CA GLU A 417 5.21 12.72 3.36
C GLU A 417 5.10 12.39 1.86
N ILE A 418 4.87 13.40 1.01
CA ILE A 418 4.73 13.26 -0.44
C ILE A 418 6.10 13.36 -1.13
N GLY A 419 6.82 12.24 -1.13
CA GLY A 419 7.51 11.78 -2.34
C GLY A 419 8.83 12.41 -2.76
N VAL A 420 9.27 13.56 -2.25
CA VAL A 420 10.50 14.19 -2.77
C VAL A 420 11.75 13.48 -2.22
N ASP A 421 12.58 12.97 -3.13
CA ASP A 421 13.89 12.41 -2.83
C ASP A 421 14.97 13.50 -2.90
N VAL A 422 15.65 13.76 -1.78
CA VAL A 422 16.78 14.68 -1.70
C VAL A 422 17.96 13.93 -1.09
N PRO A 423 18.88 13.37 -1.92
CA PRO A 423 20.00 12.56 -1.43
C PRO A 423 20.93 13.28 -0.45
N ASP A 424 21.07 14.60 -0.59
CA ASP A 424 21.90 15.45 0.28
C ASP A 424 21.24 15.80 1.63
N ALA A 425 19.98 15.43 1.83
CA ALA A 425 19.30 15.65 3.09
C ALA A 425 19.74 14.60 4.12
N SER A 426 20.57 15.05 5.06
CA SER A 426 21.25 14.22 6.04
C SER A 426 20.65 14.35 7.45
N MET A 427 19.84 15.38 7.72
CA MET A 427 19.21 15.54 9.05
C MET A 427 17.71 15.81 8.96
N MET A 428 16.94 15.08 9.76
CA MET A 428 15.51 15.23 9.97
C MET A 428 15.24 15.62 11.43
N ILE A 429 14.49 16.69 11.65
CA ILE A 429 14.05 17.11 12.99
C ILE A 429 12.53 17.19 12.96
N VAL A 430 11.87 16.41 13.81
CA VAL A 430 10.41 16.46 13.96
C VAL A 430 10.08 17.09 15.30
N MET A 431 9.48 18.27 15.22
CA MET A 431 9.00 19.04 16.36
C MET A 431 7.69 18.46 16.85
N ASN A 432 7.45 18.47 18.16
CA ASN A 432 6.22 17.96 18.78
C ASN A 432 5.80 16.59 18.22
N ALA A 433 6.77 15.67 18.15
CA ALA A 433 6.68 14.38 17.50
C ALA A 433 5.56 13.51 18.08
N GLU A 434 5.15 13.74 19.34
CA GLU A 434 4.05 13.02 19.99
C GLU A 434 2.71 13.15 19.26
N ARG A 435 2.53 14.21 18.46
CA ARG A 435 1.32 14.48 17.68
C ARG A 435 1.21 13.65 16.40
N PHE A 436 2.27 12.95 16.00
CA PHE A 436 2.27 12.09 14.83
C PHE A 436 2.01 10.62 15.21
N GLY A 437 1.56 9.84 14.23
CA GLY A 437 1.58 8.38 14.33
C GLY A 437 2.99 7.82 14.20
N MET A 438 3.25 6.65 14.79
CA MET A 438 4.57 6.01 14.65
C MET A 438 4.88 5.65 13.20
N SER A 439 3.85 5.24 12.45
CA SER A 439 3.94 5.00 11.02
C SER A 439 4.38 6.24 10.24
N GLN A 440 3.81 7.41 10.57
CA GLN A 440 4.19 8.70 9.97
C GLN A 440 5.61 9.10 10.37
N LEU A 441 5.97 8.97 11.65
CA LEU A 441 7.33 9.26 12.13
C LEU A 441 8.38 8.35 11.45
N HIS A 442 8.05 7.08 11.24
CA HIS A 442 8.88 6.14 10.48
C HIS A 442 9.03 6.55 9.01
N GLN A 443 7.94 6.97 8.35
CA GLN A 443 7.99 7.49 6.99
C GLN A 443 8.85 8.76 6.89
N LEU A 444 8.69 9.71 7.82
CA LEU A 444 9.49 10.94 7.89
C LEU A 444 10.97 10.62 8.11
N ARG A 445 11.30 9.72 9.04
CA ARG A 445 12.67 9.22 9.23
C ARG A 445 13.24 8.67 7.92
N GLY A 446 12.47 7.87 7.19
CA GLY A 446 12.90 7.28 5.91
C GLY A 446 13.13 8.26 4.76
N ARG A 447 12.83 9.56 4.93
CA ARG A 447 13.10 10.61 3.93
C ARG A 447 14.54 11.12 3.94
N VAL A 448 15.29 10.88 5.03
CA VAL A 448 16.74 11.15 5.10
C VAL A 448 17.55 9.86 4.96
N GLY A 449 18.87 9.99 4.75
CA GLY A 449 19.74 8.81 4.62
C GLY A 449 19.57 8.06 3.30
N ARG A 450 19.38 8.81 2.21
CA ARG A 450 19.32 8.29 0.84
C ARG A 450 20.67 8.36 0.10
N GLY A 451 21.57 9.24 0.54
CA GLY A 451 22.97 9.27 0.13
C GLY A 451 23.86 8.35 0.97
N GLY A 452 25.17 8.35 0.68
CA GLY A 452 26.18 7.63 1.47
C GLY A 452 26.60 8.32 2.77
N LYS A 453 26.07 9.53 3.05
CA LYS A 453 26.35 10.27 4.29
C LYS A 453 25.60 9.66 5.47
N LYS A 454 26.27 9.62 6.63
CA LYS A 454 25.60 9.33 7.91
C LYS A 454 24.47 10.34 8.10
N SER A 455 23.28 9.85 8.41
CA SER A 455 22.09 10.68 8.56
C SER A 455 21.49 10.53 9.94
N ARG A 456 20.89 11.61 10.43
CA ARG A 456 20.34 11.73 11.78
C ARG A 456 18.86 12.08 11.73
N CYS A 457 18.07 11.49 12.61
CA CYS A 457 16.66 11.80 12.81
C CYS A 457 16.39 12.09 14.28
N VAL A 458 15.92 13.29 14.60
CA VAL A 458 15.62 13.71 15.97
C VAL A 458 14.12 13.92 16.13
N PHE A 459 13.54 13.26 17.12
CA PHE A 459 12.15 13.44 17.54
C PHE A 459 12.12 14.26 18.83
N LEU A 460 11.56 15.46 18.78
CA LEU A 460 11.37 16.32 19.94
C LEU A 460 9.95 16.18 20.47
N SER A 461 9.80 15.81 21.74
CA SER A 461 8.50 15.76 22.41
C SER A 461 8.23 17.01 23.24
N SER A 462 7.02 17.56 23.17
CA SER A 462 6.60 18.61 24.12
C SER A 462 6.44 18.13 25.57
N THR A 463 6.36 16.82 25.82
CA THR A 463 6.04 16.25 27.14
C THR A 463 6.87 15.00 27.48
N SER A 464 7.38 14.92 28.71
CA SER A 464 8.14 13.74 29.17
C SER A 464 7.34 12.43 29.17
N SER A 465 6.01 12.50 29.37
CA SER A 465 5.13 11.33 29.43
C SER A 465 5.01 10.56 28.10
N THR A 466 5.29 11.22 26.98
CA THR A 466 5.20 10.63 25.63
C THR A 466 6.55 10.16 25.08
N LEU A 467 7.65 10.43 25.79
CA LEU A 467 8.99 9.96 25.42
C LEU A 467 9.12 8.43 25.34
N PRO A 468 8.53 7.61 26.24
CA PRO A 468 8.64 6.15 26.12
C PRO A 468 8.12 5.63 24.79
N ARG A 469 7.07 6.27 24.24
CA ARG A 469 6.52 5.99 22.91
C ARG A 469 7.61 6.24 21.86
N LEU A 470 8.20 7.45 21.85
CA LEU A 470 9.23 7.84 20.87
C LEU A 470 10.52 7.03 20.98
N LYS A 471 10.89 6.57 22.19
CA LYS A 471 12.05 5.69 22.39
C LYS A 471 11.93 4.34 21.67
N VAL A 472 10.72 3.90 21.32
CA VAL A 472 10.55 2.70 20.48
C VAL A 472 11.12 2.93 19.07
N LEU A 473 11.01 4.16 18.53
CA LEU A 473 11.60 4.53 17.24
C LEU A 473 13.13 4.64 17.29
N GLU A 474 13.68 4.98 18.45
CA GLU A 474 15.13 5.00 18.69
C GLU A 474 15.71 3.58 18.73
N ASN A 475 14.99 2.65 19.37
CA ASN A 475 15.46 1.26 19.53
C ASN A 475 15.25 0.37 18.31
N SER A 476 14.36 0.74 17.38
CA SER A 476 14.05 -0.10 16.21
C SER A 476 13.99 0.70 14.91
N SER A 477 14.72 0.20 13.92
CA SER A 477 14.58 0.65 12.53
C SER A 477 13.49 -0.09 11.76
N ASP A 478 12.98 -1.22 12.29
CA ASP A 478 12.02 -2.07 11.62
C ASP A 478 10.61 -1.49 11.69
N GLY A 479 10.12 -1.00 10.55
CA GLY A 479 8.79 -0.41 10.48
C GLY A 479 7.64 -1.36 10.81
N PHE A 480 7.81 -2.68 10.71
CA PHE A 480 6.79 -3.65 11.12
C PHE A 480 6.66 -3.74 12.63
N HIS A 481 7.80 -3.87 13.32
CA HIS A 481 7.83 -3.82 14.77
C HIS A 481 7.21 -2.51 15.28
N LEU A 482 7.52 -1.39 14.62
CA LEU A 482 6.94 -0.08 14.94
C LEU A 482 5.43 -0.02 14.69
N ALA A 483 4.94 -0.57 13.58
CA ALA A 483 3.51 -0.61 13.28
C ALA A 483 2.73 -1.46 14.29
N ASN A 484 3.25 -2.63 14.66
CA ASN A 484 2.66 -3.46 15.72
C ASN A 484 2.65 -2.75 17.08
N ALA A 485 3.77 -2.12 17.46
CA ALA A 485 3.86 -1.38 18.70
C ALA A 485 2.87 -0.19 18.74
N ASP A 486 2.72 0.53 17.63
CA ASP A 486 1.76 1.65 17.52
C ASP A 486 0.31 1.18 17.65
N LEU A 487 -0.01 0.04 17.03
CA LEU A 487 -1.33 -0.59 17.10
C LEU A 487 -1.68 -0.96 18.55
N VAL A 488 -0.75 -1.59 19.27
CA VAL A 488 -0.92 -1.94 20.70
C VAL A 488 -1.01 -0.69 21.59
N MET A 489 -0.23 0.36 21.31
CA MET A 489 -0.17 1.57 22.15
C MET A 489 -1.36 2.53 21.95
N ARG A 490 -1.93 2.60 20.75
CA ARG A 490 -3.07 3.49 20.45
C ARG A 490 -4.41 2.94 20.93
N GLY A 491 -4.55 1.61 20.97
CA GLY A 491 -5.83 0.96 21.26
C GLY A 491 -6.93 1.27 20.22
N PRO A 492 -8.15 0.74 20.41
CA PRO A 492 -9.15 0.56 19.35
C PRO A 492 -9.76 1.85 18.76
N GLY A 493 -9.43 3.04 19.30
CA GLY A 493 -10.18 4.28 19.02
C GLY A 493 -9.58 5.23 17.99
N ASP A 494 -8.31 5.06 17.57
CA ASP A 494 -7.62 6.12 16.82
C ASP A 494 -6.62 5.60 15.78
N LEU A 495 -6.89 4.40 15.23
CA LEU A 495 -6.11 3.85 14.11
C LEU A 495 -6.07 4.82 12.92
N LEU A 496 -7.11 5.62 12.74
CA LEU A 496 -7.28 6.57 11.65
C LEU A 496 -7.96 7.81 12.19
N GLY A 497 -7.18 8.87 12.43
CA GLY A 497 -7.69 10.15 12.95
C GLY A 497 -8.98 10.58 12.25
N LYS A 498 -9.93 11.07 13.07
CA LYS A 498 -11.25 11.63 12.73
C LYS A 498 -11.63 11.56 11.23
N LYS A 499 -12.56 10.66 10.90
CA LYS A 499 -13.40 10.68 9.68
C LYS A 499 -12.67 10.64 8.32
N GLN A 500 -11.38 10.32 8.24
CA GLN A 500 -10.62 10.43 6.98
C GLN A 500 -10.16 9.11 6.33
N SER A 501 -10.62 7.96 6.80
CA SER A 501 -10.48 6.70 6.06
C SER A 501 -11.85 6.17 5.66
N GLY A 502 -12.07 6.05 4.35
CA GLY A 502 -13.21 5.31 3.86
C GLY A 502 -13.07 3.84 4.26
N HIS A 503 -14.02 3.34 5.05
CA HIS A 503 -14.40 1.92 5.16
C HIS A 503 -13.45 0.96 5.90
N LEU A 504 -12.99 1.30 7.11
CA LEU A 504 -12.78 0.22 8.10
C LEU A 504 -14.15 -0.11 8.71
N PRO A 505 -14.60 -1.37 8.69
CA PRO A 505 -15.77 -1.77 9.47
C PRO A 505 -15.44 -1.50 10.95
N GLU A 506 -16.24 -0.68 11.62
CA GLU A 506 -16.21 -0.64 13.07
C GLU A 506 -16.71 -2.00 13.56
N PHE A 507 -15.80 -2.80 14.14
CA PHE A 507 -16.20 -4.04 14.78
C PHE A 507 -16.84 -3.72 16.13
N PRO A 508 -18.08 -4.16 16.40
CA PRO A 508 -18.72 -3.89 17.68
C PRO A 508 -17.96 -4.49 18.87
N ILE A 509 -17.30 -5.63 18.66
CA ILE A 509 -16.65 -6.39 19.74
C ILE A 509 -15.20 -6.74 19.40
N ALA A 510 -14.90 -7.11 18.16
CA ALA A 510 -13.59 -7.60 17.76
C ALA A 510 -12.50 -6.51 17.77
N ARG A 511 -11.28 -6.89 18.18
CA ARG A 511 -10.09 -6.03 18.15
C ARG A 511 -8.99 -6.72 17.37
N LEU A 512 -8.64 -6.17 16.20
CA LEU A 512 -7.62 -6.72 15.29
C LEU A 512 -6.25 -6.96 15.96
N GLU A 513 -5.95 -6.17 16.97
CA GLU A 513 -4.72 -6.13 17.78
C GLU A 513 -4.57 -7.39 18.65
N ILE A 514 -5.70 -7.89 19.17
CA ILE A 514 -5.75 -8.97 20.16
C ILE A 514 -6.26 -10.25 19.51
N ASP A 515 -7.28 -10.12 18.66
CA ASP A 515 -8.08 -11.23 18.14
C ASP A 515 -7.60 -11.73 16.76
N GLY A 516 -6.37 -11.41 16.38
CA GLY A 516 -5.82 -11.73 15.05
C GLY A 516 -5.76 -13.23 14.72
N SER A 517 -5.71 -14.12 15.71
CA SER A 517 -5.82 -15.57 15.49
C SER A 517 -7.22 -15.99 15.06
N ILE A 518 -8.26 -15.38 15.64
CA ILE A 518 -9.67 -15.67 15.32
C ILE A 518 -9.97 -15.22 13.89
N LEU A 519 -9.33 -14.15 13.40
CA LEU A 519 -9.45 -13.72 12.01
C LEU A 519 -8.95 -14.79 11.02
N GLN A 520 -7.88 -15.51 11.35
CA GLN A 520 -7.35 -16.60 10.50
C GLN A 520 -8.31 -17.79 10.49
N GLU A 521 -8.83 -18.17 11.65
CA GLU A 521 -9.86 -19.21 11.78
C GLU A 521 -11.11 -18.86 10.94
N ALA A 522 -11.59 -17.62 11.07
CA ALA A 522 -12.73 -17.11 10.32
C ALA A 522 -12.50 -17.11 8.79
N HIS A 523 -11.28 -16.81 8.35
CA HIS A 523 -10.89 -16.89 6.94
C HIS A 523 -10.95 -18.33 6.40
N LEU A 524 -10.38 -19.29 7.12
CA LEU A 524 -10.43 -20.71 6.74
C LEU A 524 -11.86 -21.24 6.69
N ALA A 525 -12.71 -20.86 7.66
CA ALA A 525 -14.12 -21.19 7.66
C ALA A 525 -14.84 -20.64 6.42
N ALA A 526 -14.56 -19.39 6.03
CA ALA A 526 -15.14 -18.78 4.84
C ALA A 526 -14.73 -19.51 3.55
N LEU A 527 -13.45 -19.91 3.43
CA LEU A 527 -12.97 -20.70 2.31
C LEU A 527 -13.66 -22.06 2.22
N LYS A 528 -13.86 -22.74 3.35
CA LYS A 528 -14.55 -24.04 3.38
C LYS A 528 -16.00 -23.94 2.91
N VAL A 529 -16.71 -22.91 3.36
CA VAL A 529 -18.08 -22.62 2.94
C VAL A 529 -18.14 -22.37 1.43
N LEU A 530 -17.26 -21.51 0.91
CA LEU A 530 -17.24 -21.16 -0.51
C LEU A 530 -16.71 -22.28 -1.41
N GLY A 531 -15.80 -23.13 -0.92
CA GLY A 531 -15.34 -24.34 -1.61
C GLY A 531 -16.44 -25.40 -1.72
N THR A 532 -17.40 -25.40 -0.79
CA THR A 532 -18.58 -26.27 -0.86
C THR A 532 -19.67 -25.67 -1.76
N SER A 533 -19.87 -24.35 -1.72
CA SER A 533 -20.87 -23.64 -2.53
C SER A 533 -20.40 -22.23 -2.90
N ASN A 534 -19.88 -22.08 -4.12
CA ASN A 534 -19.33 -20.82 -4.62
C ASN A 534 -20.37 -19.69 -4.66
N ASP A 535 -21.66 -20.02 -4.82
CA ASP A 535 -22.79 -19.07 -4.93
C ASP A 535 -23.65 -18.99 -3.65
N LEU A 536 -23.22 -19.70 -2.59
CA LEU A 536 -23.93 -19.87 -1.32
C LEU A 536 -25.35 -20.45 -1.46
N SER A 537 -25.68 -21.10 -2.58
CA SER A 537 -27.00 -21.72 -2.81
C SER A 537 -27.31 -22.84 -1.81
N LEU A 538 -26.29 -23.57 -1.36
CA LEU A 538 -26.43 -24.61 -0.33
C LEU A 538 -26.60 -24.04 1.08
N PHE A 539 -26.32 -22.75 1.28
CA PHE A 539 -26.38 -22.06 2.57
C PHE A 539 -27.30 -20.83 2.52
N PRO A 540 -28.63 -21.02 2.31
CA PRO A 540 -29.55 -19.90 2.08
C PRO A 540 -29.65 -18.96 3.28
N ARG A 541 -29.60 -19.47 4.51
CA ARG A 541 -29.61 -18.65 5.74
C ARG A 541 -28.38 -17.77 5.84
N LEU A 542 -27.21 -18.34 5.54
CA LEU A 542 -25.94 -17.62 5.54
C LEU A 542 -25.93 -16.52 4.47
N LYS A 543 -26.46 -16.82 3.27
CA LYS A 543 -26.59 -15.84 2.18
C LYS A 543 -27.48 -14.66 2.57
N VAL A 544 -28.60 -14.93 3.25
CA VAL A 544 -29.50 -13.89 3.77
C VAL A 544 -28.82 -13.04 4.83
N GLU A 545 -28.17 -13.67 5.82
CA GLU A 545 -27.45 -12.95 6.87
C GLU A 545 -26.33 -12.06 6.29
N LEU A 546 -25.55 -12.60 5.34
CA LEU A 546 -24.51 -11.84 4.65
C LEU A 546 -25.08 -10.61 3.91
N SER A 547 -26.26 -10.75 3.30
CA SER A 547 -26.96 -9.61 2.66
C SER A 547 -27.48 -8.55 3.64
N MET A 548 -27.69 -8.91 4.91
CA MET A 548 -28.17 -7.96 5.93
C MET A 548 -27.04 -7.14 6.57
N ARG A 549 -25.79 -7.64 6.53
CA ARG A 549 -24.64 -6.96 7.16
C ARG A 549 -24.02 -5.91 6.23
N GLN A 550 -24.29 -4.62 6.49
CA GLN A 550 -23.55 -3.51 5.87
C GLN A 550 -22.18 -3.31 6.56
N PRO A 551 -21.08 -2.99 5.84
CA PRO A 551 -20.99 -2.56 4.44
C PRO A 551 -20.68 -3.70 3.44
N LEU A 552 -20.89 -4.96 3.83
CA LEU A 552 -20.50 -6.14 3.03
C LEU A 552 -21.52 -6.50 1.94
N CYS A 553 -22.64 -5.77 1.90
CA CYS A 553 -23.72 -6.01 0.96
C CYS A 553 -23.54 -5.21 -0.35
N LEU A 554 -23.46 -5.94 -1.46
CA LEU A 554 -23.61 -5.43 -2.84
C LEU A 554 -25.09 -5.16 -3.20
N LEU A 555 -26.04 -5.53 -2.36
CA LEU A 555 -27.46 -5.22 -2.52
C LEU A 555 -27.80 -3.97 -1.69
N GLY A 556 -27.22 -2.85 -2.08
CA GLY A 556 -27.91 -1.58 -1.87
C GLY A 556 -28.96 -1.48 -2.96
N ASP A 557 -30.23 -1.63 -2.61
CA ASP A 557 -31.28 -0.89 -3.31
C ASP A 557 -31.06 0.62 -3.08
#